data_AF-A0A954F909-F1
#
_entry.id   AF-A0A954F909-F1
#
_cell.length_a   1.000
_cell.length_b   1.000
_cell.length_c   1.000
_cell.angle_alpha   90.00
_cell.angle_beta   90.00
_cell.angle_gamma   90.00
#
_symmetry.space_group_name_H-M   'P 1'
#
loop_
_entity.id
_entity.type
_entity.pdbx_description
1 polymer ?
#
loop_
_entity_poly.entity_id
_entity_poly.type
_entity_poly.pdbx_seq_one_letter_code
_entity_poly.pdbx_strand_id
1 'polypeptide(L)'
;MLVIGGQGPFANRGRGSLQEMDHVALMRPITKWADACFETERIPEYLELAIRHAVSGIPGPVFLELPMDILMGETRWDVTIPRVQTQPPAIAPDASAVREALALLAGAERPMMMVGTSVKWSQAQTALAHFLDKTNLPAYANGMGRGMLPRDSRHLFNRTRRTAMEQCDVILLAGAILDFRLAFGES
;
A
#
# COMPACT_ATOMS: atom_id res chain seq x y z
N MET A 1 -1.86 7.29 -3.92
CA MET A 1 -1.87 8.24 -5.05
C MET A 1 -3.33 8.56 -5.35
N LEU A 2 -3.69 9.83 -5.50
CA LEU A 2 -5.04 10.26 -5.91
C LEU A 2 -4.93 10.87 -7.30
N VAL A 3 -5.72 10.36 -8.24
CA VAL A 3 -5.88 10.92 -9.59
C VAL A 3 -7.26 11.58 -9.66
N ILE A 4 -7.31 12.84 -10.07
CA ILE A 4 -8.56 13.56 -10.27
C ILE A 4 -8.81 13.64 -11.77
N GLY A 5 -9.94 13.11 -12.22
CA GLY A 5 -10.38 13.15 -13.61
C GLY A 5 -11.47 14.20 -13.83
N GLY A 6 -11.43 14.89 -14.96
CA GLY A 6 -12.52 15.77 -15.39
C GLY A 6 -13.47 15.02 -16.33
N GLN A 7 -14.78 15.31 -16.21
CA GLN A 7 -15.79 14.86 -17.17
C GLN A 7 -16.36 16.07 -17.92
N GLY A 8 -16.79 15.86 -19.16
CA GLY A 8 -17.45 16.90 -19.96
C GLY A 8 -18.79 17.35 -19.36
N PRO A 9 -19.41 18.40 -19.93
CA PRO A 9 -20.64 18.94 -19.38
C PRO A 9 -21.80 17.93 -19.40
N PHE A 10 -22.62 17.90 -18.36
CA PHE A 10 -23.76 16.98 -18.24
C PHE A 10 -24.74 17.11 -19.40
N ALA A 11 -24.97 18.34 -19.88
CA ALA A 11 -25.86 18.61 -21.02
C ALA A 11 -25.41 17.92 -22.32
N ASN A 12 -24.13 17.54 -22.43
CA ASN A 12 -23.55 16.91 -23.61
C ASN A 12 -23.47 15.38 -23.49
N ARG A 13 -23.95 14.80 -22.39
CA ARG A 13 -23.87 13.35 -22.16
C ARG A 13 -24.70 12.57 -23.20
N GLY A 14 -24.10 11.53 -23.77
CA GLY A 14 -24.64 10.71 -24.84
C GLY A 14 -24.61 11.37 -26.22
N ARG A 15 -23.95 12.51 -26.38
CA ARG A 15 -23.97 13.32 -27.62
C ARG A 15 -22.62 13.36 -28.34
N GLY A 16 -21.64 12.56 -27.93
CA GLY A 16 -20.28 12.59 -28.48
C GLY A 16 -19.49 13.80 -27.99
N SER A 17 -19.63 14.15 -26.70
CA SER A 17 -18.88 15.26 -26.11
C SER A 17 -17.37 15.03 -26.23
N LEU A 18 -16.59 16.12 -26.20
CA LEU A 18 -15.13 16.03 -26.13
C LEU A 18 -14.72 15.14 -24.94
N GLN A 19 -13.92 14.11 -25.20
CA GLN A 19 -13.45 13.13 -24.21
C GLN A 19 -14.58 12.38 -23.47
N GLU A 20 -15.74 12.20 -24.12
CA GLU A 20 -16.83 11.40 -23.55
C GLU A 20 -16.44 9.93 -23.43
N MET A 21 -16.29 9.46 -22.19
CA MET A 21 -16.16 8.05 -21.84
C MET A 21 -16.57 7.83 -20.39
N ASP A 22 -16.84 6.58 -20.01
CA ASP A 22 -17.07 6.21 -18.61
C ASP A 22 -15.71 6.01 -17.90
N HIS A 23 -15.12 7.11 -17.42
CA HIS A 23 -13.82 7.05 -16.75
C HIS A 23 -13.88 6.22 -15.47
N VAL A 24 -14.98 6.28 -14.72
CA VAL A 24 -15.12 5.54 -13.45
C VAL A 24 -15.07 4.04 -13.71
N ALA A 25 -15.85 3.55 -14.69
CA ALA A 25 -15.81 2.13 -15.06
C ALA A 25 -14.43 1.71 -15.59
N LEU A 26 -13.78 2.57 -16.39
CA LEU A 26 -12.43 2.34 -16.92
C LEU A 26 -11.36 2.25 -15.81
N MET A 27 -11.47 3.09 -14.78
CA MET A 27 -10.48 3.19 -13.71
C MET A 27 -10.68 2.16 -12.60
N ARG A 28 -11.91 1.67 -12.41
CA ARG A 28 -12.26 0.68 -11.38
C ARG A 28 -11.36 -0.57 -11.36
N PRO A 29 -10.98 -1.23 -12.47
CA PRO A 29 -10.12 -2.42 -12.43
C PRO A 29 -8.65 -2.15 -12.07
N ILE A 30 -8.17 -0.91 -12.17
CA ILE A 30 -6.75 -0.55 -11.97
C ILE A 30 -6.51 0.37 -10.77
N THR A 31 -7.56 0.68 -10.02
CA THR A 31 -7.50 1.49 -8.80
C THR A 31 -8.13 0.75 -7.64
N LYS A 32 -7.72 1.09 -6.42
CA LYS A 32 -8.37 0.58 -5.20
C LYS A 32 -9.79 1.09 -5.04
N TRP A 33 -10.06 2.28 -5.57
CA TRP A 33 -11.34 2.97 -5.48
C TRP A 33 -11.44 3.95 -6.65
N ALA A 34 -12.61 3.98 -7.28
CA ALA A 34 -12.96 4.88 -8.36
C ALA A 34 -14.41 5.32 -8.18
N ASP A 35 -14.65 6.62 -8.10
CA ASP A 35 -15.98 7.20 -7.96
C ASP A 35 -16.07 8.61 -8.57
N ALA A 36 -17.27 9.17 -8.65
CA ALA A 36 -17.54 10.51 -9.15
C ALA A 36 -18.32 11.35 -8.12
N CYS A 37 -17.98 12.63 -8.01
CA CYS A 37 -18.75 13.58 -7.21
C CYS A 37 -19.73 14.34 -8.11
N PHE A 38 -21.02 14.33 -7.79
CA PHE A 38 -22.07 15.00 -8.55
C PHE A 38 -22.63 16.25 -7.86
N GLU A 39 -21.98 16.74 -6.81
CA GLU A 39 -22.44 17.90 -6.02
C GLU A 39 -21.24 18.75 -5.58
N THR A 40 -21.21 20.04 -5.92
CA THR A 40 -20.07 20.94 -5.65
C THR A 40 -19.74 21.01 -4.16
N GLU A 41 -20.76 21.11 -3.31
CA GLU A 41 -20.59 21.19 -1.85
C GLU A 41 -20.01 19.92 -1.21
N ARG A 42 -20.08 18.78 -1.90
CA ARG A 42 -19.57 17.48 -1.42
C ARG A 42 -18.15 17.16 -1.88
N ILE A 43 -17.54 18.01 -2.72
CA ILE A 43 -16.14 17.83 -3.14
C ILE A 43 -15.20 17.60 -1.94
N PRO A 44 -15.27 18.35 -0.82
CA PRO A 44 -14.39 18.13 0.32
C PRO A 44 -14.56 16.74 0.96
N GLU A 45 -15.79 16.24 1.05
CA GLU A 45 -16.11 14.89 1.54
C GLU A 45 -15.50 13.81 0.64
N TYR A 46 -15.73 13.91 -0.68
CA TYR A 46 -15.22 12.93 -1.65
C TYR A 46 -13.69 12.92 -1.73
N LEU A 47 -13.05 14.09 -1.61
CA LEU A 47 -11.59 14.17 -1.55
C LEU A 47 -11.04 13.46 -0.31
N GLU A 48 -11.66 13.67 0.86
CA GLU A 48 -11.26 12.98 2.09
C GLU A 48 -11.45 11.47 1.98
N LEU A 49 -12.59 11.03 1.45
CA LEU A 49 -12.89 9.63 1.20
C LEU A 49 -11.88 8.98 0.25
N ALA A 50 -11.56 9.65 -0.87
CA ALA A 50 -10.60 9.16 -1.82
C ALA A 50 -9.21 9.02 -1.19
N ILE A 51 -8.76 10.02 -0.42
CA ILE A 51 -7.48 9.96 0.29
C ILE A 51 -7.47 8.83 1.31
N ARG A 52 -8.56 8.66 2.07
CA ARG A 52 -8.71 7.55 3.03
C ARG A 52 -8.59 6.19 2.34
N HIS A 53 -9.23 6.00 1.18
CA HIS A 53 -9.07 4.78 0.39
C HIS A 53 -7.64 4.60 -0.15
N ALA A 54 -6.95 5.69 -0.49
CA ALA A 54 -5.59 5.64 -1.01
C ALA A 54 -4.59 5.16 0.04
N VAL A 55 -4.77 5.56 1.32
CA VAL A 55 -3.81 5.29 2.40
C VAL A 55 -4.17 4.11 3.29
N SER A 56 -5.45 3.73 3.40
CA SER A 56 -5.90 2.64 4.28
C SER A 56 -5.54 1.23 3.76
N GLY A 57 -5.35 0.28 4.67
CA GLY A 57 -5.00 -1.09 4.33
C GLY A 57 -3.67 -1.16 3.57
N ILE A 58 -3.65 -1.87 2.43
CA ILE A 58 -2.53 -1.85 1.49
C ILE A 58 -2.63 -0.56 0.65
N PRO A 59 -1.70 0.40 0.74
CA PRO A 59 -1.80 1.66 -0.01
C PRO A 59 -1.84 1.45 -1.53
N GLY A 60 -2.55 2.31 -2.24
CA GLY A 60 -2.66 2.20 -3.70
C GLY A 60 -3.25 3.42 -4.39
N PRO A 61 -3.39 3.36 -5.73
CA PRO A 61 -4.01 4.43 -6.51
C PRO A 61 -5.52 4.46 -6.30
N VAL A 62 -6.09 5.66 -6.31
CA VAL A 62 -7.54 5.92 -6.34
C VAL A 62 -7.85 6.94 -7.41
N PHE A 63 -9.07 6.93 -7.92
CA PHE A 63 -9.58 7.86 -8.92
C PHE A 63 -10.83 8.56 -8.40
N LEU A 64 -10.87 9.89 -8.51
CA LEU A 64 -12.06 10.69 -8.24
C LEU A 64 -12.39 11.50 -9.50
N GLU A 65 -13.53 11.25 -10.09
CA GLU A 65 -14.05 12.09 -11.18
C GLU A 65 -14.79 13.31 -10.61
N LEU A 66 -14.43 14.47 -11.12
CA LEU A 66 -15.11 15.75 -10.86
C LEU A 66 -15.58 16.30 -12.22
N PRO A 67 -16.86 16.11 -12.59
CA PRO A 67 -17.42 16.69 -13.81
C PRO A 67 -17.26 18.20 -13.84
N MET A 68 -17.13 18.78 -15.04
CA MET A 68 -16.88 20.21 -15.21
C MET A 68 -17.96 21.07 -14.55
N ASP A 69 -19.24 20.71 -14.67
CA ASP A 69 -20.34 21.44 -14.03
C ASP A 69 -20.23 21.45 -12.50
N ILE A 70 -19.62 20.42 -11.92
CA ILE A 70 -19.43 20.28 -10.47
C ILE A 70 -18.22 21.06 -10.01
N LEU A 71 -17.10 20.92 -10.75
CA LEU A 71 -15.86 21.62 -10.44
C LEU A 71 -15.99 23.14 -10.62
N MET A 72 -16.79 23.58 -11.59
CA MET A 72 -17.08 25.00 -11.85
C MET A 72 -18.32 25.51 -11.13
N GLY A 73 -19.03 24.64 -10.40
CA GLY A 73 -20.21 25.04 -9.65
C GLY A 73 -19.87 26.01 -8.50
N GLU A 74 -20.83 26.83 -8.14
CA GLU A 74 -20.72 27.73 -6.99
C GLU A 74 -21.28 27.06 -5.73
N THR A 75 -20.68 27.36 -4.58
CA THR A 75 -21.20 26.93 -3.28
C THR A 75 -20.98 28.02 -2.24
N ARG A 76 -21.59 27.84 -1.07
CA ARG A 76 -21.45 28.76 0.05
C ARG A 76 -20.05 28.65 0.66
N TRP A 77 -19.61 29.71 1.32
CA TRP A 77 -18.30 29.73 1.96
C TRP A 77 -18.23 28.86 3.23
N ASP A 78 -19.38 28.57 3.84
CA ASP A 78 -19.49 27.82 5.10
C ASP A 78 -19.54 26.29 4.93
N VAL A 79 -19.17 25.78 3.75
CA VAL A 79 -19.04 24.34 3.50
C VAL A 79 -18.05 23.72 4.49
N THR A 80 -18.44 22.60 5.08
CA THR A 80 -17.59 21.86 6.02
C THR A 80 -16.49 21.13 5.27
N ILE A 81 -15.23 21.49 5.53
CA ILE A 81 -14.06 20.78 5.01
C ILE A 81 -13.63 19.75 6.06
N PRO A 82 -13.77 18.44 5.80
CA PRO A 82 -13.36 17.43 6.77
C PRO A 82 -11.85 17.42 6.94
N ARG A 83 -11.40 17.02 8.14
CA ARG A 83 -9.97 16.80 8.39
C ARG A 83 -9.50 15.59 7.59
N VAL A 84 -8.57 15.81 6.67
CA VAL A 84 -7.95 14.74 5.89
C VAL A 84 -7.05 13.87 6.78
N GLN A 85 -7.40 12.60 6.91
CA GLN A 85 -6.58 11.61 7.61
C GLN A 85 -5.69 10.87 6.61
N THR A 86 -4.39 11.17 6.63
CA THR A 86 -3.40 10.55 5.75
C THR A 86 -2.69 9.35 6.37
N GLN A 87 -2.84 9.16 7.69
CA GLN A 87 -2.28 8.03 8.40
C GLN A 87 -3.33 6.91 8.47
N PRO A 88 -3.00 5.69 8.03
CA PRO A 88 -3.89 4.55 8.25
C PRO A 88 -4.01 4.27 9.75
N PRO A 89 -5.15 3.75 10.22
CA PRO A 89 -5.29 3.33 11.61
C PRO A 89 -4.24 2.28 11.96
N ALA A 90 -3.65 2.40 13.14
CA ALA A 90 -2.74 1.39 13.66
C ALA A 90 -3.54 0.12 14.00
N ILE A 91 -3.24 -0.97 13.30
CA ILE A 91 -3.85 -2.28 13.57
C ILE A 91 -2.85 -3.09 14.37
N ALA A 92 -3.23 -3.47 15.59
CA ALA A 92 -2.45 -4.40 16.38
C ALA A 92 -2.79 -5.84 15.96
N PRO A 93 -1.78 -6.71 15.72
CA PRO A 93 -2.04 -8.12 15.48
C PRO A 93 -2.52 -8.80 16.77
N ASP A 94 -3.18 -9.94 16.61
CA ASP A 94 -3.52 -10.78 17.76
C ASP A 94 -2.24 -11.24 18.49
N ALA A 95 -2.23 -11.11 19.82
CA ALA A 95 -1.06 -11.41 20.63
C ALA A 95 -0.73 -12.91 20.63
N SER A 96 -1.72 -13.80 20.47
CA SER A 96 -1.48 -15.24 20.32
C SER A 96 -0.74 -15.55 19.03
N ALA A 97 -1.22 -14.99 17.90
CA ALA A 97 -0.57 -15.17 16.61
C ALA A 97 0.89 -14.69 16.60
N VAL A 98 1.18 -13.56 17.26
CA VAL A 98 2.57 -13.09 17.42
C VAL A 98 3.41 -14.07 18.24
N ARG A 99 2.88 -14.61 19.35
CA ARG A 99 3.60 -15.60 20.17
C ARG A 99 3.87 -16.90 19.41
N GLU A 100 2.90 -17.37 18.62
CA GLU A 100 3.05 -18.55 17.78
C GLU A 100 4.14 -18.35 16.72
N ALA A 101 4.13 -17.22 16.01
CA ALA A 101 5.15 -16.90 15.03
C ALA A 101 6.57 -16.84 15.65
N LEU A 102 6.69 -16.27 16.86
CA LEU A 102 7.95 -16.25 17.60
C LEU A 102 8.40 -17.64 18.06
N ALA A 103 7.46 -18.51 18.48
CA ALA A 103 7.77 -19.87 18.87
C ALA A 103 8.28 -20.71 17.68
N LEU A 104 7.63 -20.59 16.52
CA LEU A 104 8.09 -21.20 15.26
C LEU A 104 9.51 -20.73 14.90
N LEU A 105 9.75 -19.43 15.01
CA LEU A 105 11.05 -18.84 14.69
C LEU A 105 12.15 -19.26 15.68
N ALA A 106 11.82 -19.42 16.96
CA ALA A 106 12.75 -19.85 17.99
C ALA A 106 13.13 -21.33 17.88
N GLY A 107 12.24 -22.17 17.32
CA GLY A 107 12.52 -23.59 17.07
C GLY A 107 13.23 -23.88 15.74
N ALA A 108 13.43 -22.87 14.90
CA ALA A 108 14.06 -23.02 13.59
C ALA A 108 15.58 -23.15 13.70
N GLU A 109 16.17 -24.09 12.95
CA GLU A 109 17.60 -24.29 12.81
C GLU A 109 18.22 -23.36 11.76
N ARG A 110 17.48 -23.06 10.68
CA ARG A 110 17.95 -22.25 9.54
C ARG A 110 16.93 -21.16 9.17
N PRO A 111 16.51 -20.30 10.11
CA PRO A 111 15.52 -19.28 9.82
C PRO A 111 16.12 -18.17 8.95
N MET A 112 15.29 -17.60 8.08
CA MET A 112 15.64 -16.40 7.31
C MET A 112 14.51 -15.37 7.30
N MET A 113 14.85 -14.10 7.11
CA MET A 113 13.87 -13.04 6.90
C MET A 113 13.91 -12.51 5.47
N MET A 114 12.75 -12.33 4.85
CA MET A 114 12.59 -11.61 3.59
C MET A 114 11.95 -10.24 3.84
N VAL A 115 12.72 -9.18 3.59
CA VAL A 115 12.34 -7.77 3.69
C VAL A 115 11.81 -7.29 2.34
N GLY A 116 10.51 -7.05 2.28
CA GLY A 116 9.83 -6.59 1.07
C GLY A 116 9.56 -5.09 1.01
N THR A 117 8.93 -4.67 -0.08
CA THR A 117 8.57 -3.27 -0.36
C THR A 117 7.71 -2.65 0.74
N SER A 118 6.83 -3.41 1.40
CA SER A 118 5.90 -2.83 2.37
C SER A 118 6.58 -2.32 3.62
N VAL A 119 7.78 -2.82 3.99
CA VAL A 119 8.56 -2.28 5.11
C VAL A 119 8.88 -0.79 4.92
N LYS A 120 9.19 -0.40 3.67
CA LYS A 120 9.40 1.01 3.31
C LYS A 120 8.14 1.83 3.50
N TRP A 121 7.00 1.34 3.02
CA TRP A 121 5.72 2.04 3.11
C TRP A 121 5.19 2.14 4.55
N SER A 122 5.51 1.15 5.38
CA SER A 122 5.24 1.16 6.83
C SER A 122 6.24 1.98 7.64
N GLN A 123 7.27 2.57 7.00
CA GLN A 123 8.35 3.30 7.68
C GLN A 123 9.00 2.48 8.81
N ALA A 124 9.07 1.15 8.64
CA ALA A 124 9.40 0.22 9.71
C ALA A 124 10.91 -0.02 9.88
N GLN A 125 11.77 0.86 9.36
CA GLN A 125 13.22 0.69 9.35
C GLN A 125 13.81 0.52 10.76
N THR A 126 13.41 1.37 11.71
CA THR A 126 13.89 1.30 13.09
C THR A 126 13.43 0.02 13.79
N ALA A 127 12.16 -0.36 13.60
CA ALA A 127 11.60 -1.58 14.18
C ALA A 127 12.26 -2.84 13.60
N LEU A 128 12.52 -2.85 12.28
CA LEU A 128 13.25 -3.91 11.59
C LEU A 128 14.67 -4.08 12.15
N ALA A 129 15.42 -2.99 12.29
CA ALA A 129 16.78 -3.03 12.83
C ALA A 129 16.79 -3.58 14.26
N HIS A 130 15.89 -3.07 15.11
CA HIS A 130 15.77 -3.56 16.49
C HIS A 130 15.38 -5.04 16.55
N PHE A 131 14.46 -5.50 15.70
CA PHE A 131 14.07 -6.90 15.65
C PHE A 131 15.26 -7.79 15.25
N LEU A 132 15.98 -7.44 14.18
CA LEU A 132 17.15 -8.19 13.71
C LEU A 132 18.29 -8.19 14.74
N ASP A 133 18.50 -7.11 15.49
CA ASP A 133 19.51 -7.10 16.55
C ASP A 133 19.16 -8.01 17.74
N LYS A 134 17.87 -8.26 17.96
CA LYS A 134 17.41 -9.18 19.01
C LYS A 134 17.42 -10.64 18.56
N THR A 135 17.09 -10.90 17.29
CA THR A 135 16.94 -12.27 16.77
C THR A 135 18.17 -12.77 16.03
N ASN A 136 19.06 -11.87 15.60
CA ASN A 136 20.24 -12.15 14.80
C ASN A 136 19.95 -12.96 13.52
N LEU A 137 18.77 -12.76 12.93
CA LEU A 137 18.35 -13.47 11.71
C LEU A 137 19.13 -12.98 10.48
N PRO A 138 19.50 -13.89 9.57
CA PRO A 138 19.91 -13.48 8.24
C PRO A 138 18.72 -12.89 7.48
N ALA A 139 18.90 -11.67 6.98
CA ALA A 139 17.89 -10.90 6.26
C ALA A 139 18.26 -10.72 4.78
N TYR A 140 17.25 -10.79 3.94
CA TYR A 140 17.33 -10.65 2.49
C TYR A 140 16.31 -9.62 2.06
N ALA A 141 16.63 -8.78 1.09
CA ALA A 141 15.79 -7.69 0.64
C ALA A 141 15.45 -7.79 -0.85
N ASN A 142 14.18 -7.64 -1.18
CA ASN A 142 13.70 -7.57 -2.56
C ASN A 142 12.96 -6.25 -2.83
N GLY A 143 12.70 -5.95 -4.12
CA GLY A 143 12.00 -4.74 -4.54
C GLY A 143 12.56 -3.47 -3.88
N MET A 144 11.66 -2.68 -3.29
CA MET A 144 11.98 -1.45 -2.55
C MET A 144 12.29 -1.69 -1.07
N GLY A 145 12.31 -2.95 -0.61
CA GLY A 145 12.90 -3.31 0.67
C GLY A 145 14.43 -3.13 0.68
N ARG A 146 15.05 -3.07 -0.51
CA ARG A 146 16.47 -2.71 -0.63
C ARG A 146 16.70 -1.28 -0.12
N GLY A 147 17.66 -1.14 0.78
CA GLY A 147 17.95 0.13 1.47
C GLY A 147 17.23 0.31 2.80
N MET A 148 16.34 -0.62 3.20
CA MET A 148 15.75 -0.64 4.55
C MET A 148 16.75 -1.12 5.62
N LEU A 149 17.87 -1.71 5.21
CA LEU A 149 19.02 -1.98 6.04
C LEU A 149 20.25 -1.26 5.46
N PRO A 150 21.18 -0.79 6.32
CA PRO A 150 22.48 -0.30 5.88
C PRO A 150 23.21 -1.34 5.01
N ARG A 151 24.00 -0.87 4.04
CA ARG A 151 24.72 -1.77 3.10
C ARG A 151 25.73 -2.68 3.80
N ASP A 152 26.27 -2.22 4.91
CA ASP A 152 27.26 -2.86 5.78
C ASP A 152 26.60 -3.57 6.99
N SER A 153 25.27 -3.67 7.02
CA SER A 153 24.58 -4.41 8.07
C SER A 153 25.04 -5.87 8.08
N ARG A 154 25.49 -6.35 9.26
CA ARG A 154 25.86 -7.74 9.49
C ARG A 154 24.73 -8.74 9.21
N HIS A 155 23.48 -8.27 9.22
CA HIS A 155 22.29 -9.08 9.00
C HIS A 155 21.93 -9.19 7.52
N LEU A 156 22.55 -8.43 6.61
CA LEU A 156 22.16 -8.36 5.19
C LEU A 156 22.93 -9.36 4.32
N PHE A 157 22.27 -10.45 3.92
CA PHE A 157 22.89 -11.59 3.21
C PHE A 157 22.47 -11.73 1.73
N ASN A 158 22.05 -10.65 1.06
CA ASN A 158 21.49 -10.68 -0.31
C ASN A 158 22.23 -11.53 -1.36
N ARG A 159 23.56 -11.69 -1.23
CA ARG A 159 24.38 -12.47 -2.17
C ARG A 159 24.18 -13.98 -2.07
N THR A 160 23.70 -14.48 -0.93
CA THR A 160 23.46 -15.92 -0.68
C THR A 160 21.97 -16.27 -0.66
N ARG A 161 21.10 -15.39 -1.17
CA ARG A 161 19.64 -15.54 -1.13
C ARG A 161 19.14 -16.89 -1.63
N ARG A 162 19.69 -17.35 -2.76
CA ARG A 162 19.27 -18.61 -3.39
C ARG A 162 19.50 -19.80 -2.45
N THR A 163 20.74 -19.93 -1.98
CA THR A 163 21.14 -20.99 -1.04
C THR A 163 20.33 -20.95 0.24
N ALA A 164 20.07 -19.75 0.79
CA ALA A 164 19.25 -19.61 1.98
C ALA A 164 17.80 -20.05 1.75
N MET A 165 17.20 -19.70 0.62
CA MET A 165 15.84 -20.15 0.27
C MET A 165 15.78 -21.68 0.07
N GLU A 166 16.81 -22.30 -0.52
CA GLU A 166 16.88 -23.75 -0.73
C GLU A 166 17.10 -24.53 0.58
N GLN A 167 17.62 -23.89 1.63
CA GLN A 167 18.03 -24.55 2.87
C GLN A 167 17.23 -24.16 4.10
N CYS A 168 16.47 -23.06 4.05
CA CYS A 168 15.73 -22.58 5.20
C CYS A 168 14.62 -23.56 5.60
N ASP A 169 14.38 -23.65 6.89
CA ASP A 169 13.24 -24.36 7.47
C ASP A 169 12.10 -23.41 7.85
N VAL A 170 12.41 -22.14 8.15
CA VAL A 170 11.43 -21.09 8.41
C VAL A 170 11.78 -19.80 7.68
N ILE A 171 10.79 -19.21 7.00
CA ILE A 171 10.90 -17.90 6.37
C ILE A 171 9.95 -16.89 7.02
N LEU A 172 10.50 -15.79 7.53
CA LEU A 172 9.73 -14.65 8.02
C LEU A 172 9.58 -13.59 6.91
N LEU A 173 8.36 -13.44 6.40
CA LEU A 173 8.03 -12.45 5.37
C LEU A 173 7.70 -11.10 6.00
N ALA A 174 8.69 -10.21 6.09
CA ALA A 174 8.50 -8.84 6.53
C ALA A 174 8.09 -7.96 5.35
N GLY A 175 6.78 -7.78 5.15
CA GLY A 175 6.25 -6.90 4.10
C GLY A 175 6.55 -7.39 2.67
N ALA A 176 6.73 -8.69 2.51
CA ALA A 176 6.96 -9.39 1.24
C ALA A 176 5.78 -10.31 0.92
N ILE A 177 5.55 -10.55 -0.38
CA ILE A 177 4.52 -11.46 -0.90
C ILE A 177 5.23 -12.63 -1.57
N LEU A 178 4.69 -13.84 -1.44
CA LEU A 178 5.12 -15.04 -2.19
C LEU A 178 4.68 -14.92 -3.65
N ASP A 179 5.31 -13.99 -4.37
CA ASP A 179 5.11 -13.80 -5.80
C ASP A 179 6.23 -14.46 -6.62
N PHE A 180 6.26 -14.18 -7.92
CA PHE A 180 7.28 -14.71 -8.85
C PHE A 180 8.72 -14.46 -8.39
N ARG A 181 9.00 -13.43 -7.57
CA ARG A 181 10.34 -13.13 -7.05
C ARG A 181 10.79 -14.13 -5.98
N LEU A 182 9.83 -14.83 -5.37
CA LEU A 182 10.00 -15.88 -4.38
C LEU A 182 9.50 -17.24 -4.88
N ALA A 183 9.38 -17.41 -6.21
CA ALA A 183 8.90 -18.65 -6.83
C ALA A 183 7.56 -19.15 -6.26
N PHE A 184 6.68 -18.25 -5.81
CA PHE A 184 5.37 -18.59 -5.24
C PHE A 184 5.42 -19.47 -3.97
N GLY A 185 6.60 -19.61 -3.34
CA GLY A 185 6.79 -20.56 -2.24
C GLY A 185 6.95 -22.02 -2.70
N GLU A 186 7.13 -22.24 -4.00
CA GLU A 186 7.46 -23.54 -4.57
C GLU A 186 8.99 -23.70 -4.54
N SER A 187 9.51 -24.17 -3.40
CA SER A 187 10.93 -24.49 -3.22
C SER A 187 11.09 -25.63 -2.22
#